data_AF-A0A9E5UMN2-F1
#
_entry.id   AF-A0A9E5UMN2-F1
#
_cell.length_a   1.000
_cell.length_b   1.000
_cell.length_c   1.000
_cell.angle_alpha   90.00
_cell.angle_beta   90.00
_cell.angle_gamma   90.00
#
_symmetry.space_group_name_H-M   'P 1'
#
loop_
_entity.id
_entity.type
_entity.pdbx_description
1 polymer ?
#
loop_
_entity_poly.entity_id
_entity_poly.type
_entity_poly.pdbx_seq_one_letter_code
_entity_poly.pdbx_strand_id
1 'polypeptide(L)'
;MAASNGGDRKAMPLLGPKEKSELEKMIYERLVAHWNAHGSSGLLSPGVCIVLDPGGATIMSSQPADALAAVEIRTLFTALCHLSADGPGSMPRDSLDSLATEATSSLAAQVNRIVPD
;
A
#
# COMPACT_ATOMS: atom_id res chain seq x y z
N MET A 1 -37.69 25.59 22.61
CA MET A 1 -37.05 24.41 23.25
C MET A 1 -36.16 23.75 22.23
N ALA A 2 -34.97 23.36 22.69
CA ALA A 2 -33.79 23.02 21.91
C ALA A 2 -33.78 21.58 21.34
N ALA A 3 -32.72 21.36 20.56
CA ALA A 3 -31.97 20.11 20.33
C ALA A 3 -32.33 19.26 19.11
N SER A 4 -31.58 19.52 18.04
CA SER A 4 -30.57 18.63 17.45
C SER A 4 -30.86 17.13 17.47
N ASN A 5 -30.99 16.53 16.28
CA ASN A 5 -30.51 15.18 16.03
C ASN A 5 -29.51 15.26 14.88
N GLY A 6 -28.24 15.48 15.25
CA GLY A 6 -27.11 15.14 14.41
C GLY A 6 -27.10 13.63 14.27
N GLY A 7 -27.46 13.16 13.08
CA GLY A 7 -27.20 11.77 12.73
C GLY A 7 -25.69 11.58 12.68
N ASP A 8 -25.20 10.71 13.56
CA ASP A 8 -23.85 10.16 13.55
C ASP A 8 -23.50 9.65 12.15
N ARG A 9 -22.93 10.53 11.32
CA ARG A 9 -22.11 10.10 10.19
C ARG A 9 -20.92 9.42 10.84
N LYS A 10 -20.96 8.08 10.89
CA LYS A 10 -19.84 7.21 11.21
C LYS A 10 -18.79 7.33 10.09
N ALA A 11 -18.23 8.53 9.95
CA ALA A 11 -17.24 8.89 8.98
C ALA A 11 -15.88 8.50 9.56
N MET A 12 -15.42 7.28 9.29
CA MET A 12 -13.99 6.93 9.32
C MET A 12 -13.74 5.65 8.49
N PRO A 13 -12.59 5.54 7.80
CA PRO A 13 -11.35 6.25 8.11
C PRO A 13 -10.82 7.10 6.95
N LEU A 14 -10.71 8.41 7.19
CA LEU A 14 -9.60 9.16 6.61
C LEU A 14 -8.35 8.68 7.34
N LEU A 15 -7.41 8.02 6.65
CA LEU A 15 -6.10 7.77 7.24
C LEU A 15 -5.45 9.12 7.51
N GLY A 16 -5.36 9.49 8.80
CA GLY A 16 -4.70 10.69 9.25
C GLY A 16 -3.19 10.61 9.04
N PRO A 17 -2.46 11.72 9.26
CA PRO A 17 -1.00 11.74 9.09
C PRO A 17 -0.28 10.67 9.90
N LYS A 18 -0.74 10.40 11.13
CA LYS A 18 -0.13 9.41 12.01
C LYS A 18 -0.37 7.98 11.50
N GLU A 19 -1.60 7.68 11.12
CA GLU A 19 -1.99 6.38 10.58
C GLU A 19 -1.25 6.08 9.27
N LYS A 20 -1.05 7.11 8.42
CA LYS A 20 -0.22 6.97 7.21
C LYS A 20 1.23 6.64 7.54
N SER A 21 1.83 7.34 8.51
CA SER A 21 3.21 7.04 8.93
C SER A 21 3.37 5.64 9.54
N GLU A 22 2.37 5.16 10.27
CA GLU A 22 2.36 3.78 10.80
C GLU A 22 2.20 2.75 9.68
N LEU A 23 1.28 3.00 8.74
CA LEU A 23 1.08 2.17 7.56
C LEU A 23 2.35 2.09 6.70
N GLU A 24 3.03 3.21 6.47
CA GLU A 24 4.26 3.26 5.70
C GLU A 24 5.38 2.42 6.32
N LYS A 25 5.55 2.50 7.65
CA LYS A 25 6.51 1.64 8.37
C LYS A 25 6.16 0.16 8.21
N MET A 26 4.89 -0.20 8.35
CA MET A 26 4.45 -1.59 8.17
C MET A 26 4.73 -2.08 6.75
N ILE A 27 4.39 -1.28 5.74
CA ILE A 27 4.65 -1.61 4.33
C ILE A 27 6.15 -1.78 4.10
N TYR A 28 6.98 -0.86 4.60
CA TYR A 28 8.43 -0.96 4.49
C TYR A 28 8.98 -2.25 5.11
N GLU A 29 8.56 -2.59 6.32
CA GLU A 29 8.98 -3.83 7.00
C GLU A 29 8.59 -5.07 6.19
N ARG A 30 7.38 -5.10 5.61
CA ARG A 30 6.93 -6.21 4.74
C ARG A 30 7.70 -6.28 3.44
N LEU A 31 7.97 -5.14 2.80
CA LEU A 31 8.78 -5.04 1.59
C LEU A 31 10.19 -5.57 1.85
N VAL A 32 10.83 -5.17 2.95
CA VAL A 32 12.15 -5.67 3.36
C VAL A 32 12.13 -7.17 3.61
N ALA A 33 11.12 -7.68 4.31
CA ALA A 33 11.00 -9.12 4.58
C ALA A 33 10.85 -9.93 3.28
N HIS A 34 9.96 -9.49 2.37
CA HIS A 34 9.76 -10.15 1.09
C HIS A 34 11.00 -10.05 0.19
N TRP A 35 11.68 -8.90 0.20
CA TRP A 35 12.94 -8.68 -0.49
C TRP A 35 14.03 -9.64 -0.03
N ASN A 36 14.20 -9.79 1.28
CA ASN A 36 15.21 -10.68 1.84
C ASN A 36 14.93 -12.15 1.50
N ALA A 37 13.66 -12.54 1.37
CA ALA A 37 13.25 -13.90 1.07
C ALA A 37 13.30 -14.26 -0.42
N HIS A 38 12.91 -13.33 -1.30
CA HIS A 38 12.68 -13.61 -2.73
C HIS A 38 13.49 -12.72 -3.68
N GLY A 39 14.23 -11.76 -3.14
CA GLY A 39 14.98 -10.77 -3.91
C GLY A 39 14.10 -9.83 -4.72
N SER A 40 14.76 -9.09 -5.61
CA SER A 40 14.13 -8.13 -6.51
C SER A 40 13.12 -8.75 -7.45
N SER A 41 13.50 -9.86 -8.07
CA SER A 41 12.66 -10.57 -9.03
C SER A 41 11.36 -11.04 -8.39
N GLY A 42 11.40 -11.52 -7.14
CA GLY A 42 10.21 -11.89 -6.40
C GLY A 42 9.28 -10.71 -6.17
N LEU A 43 9.82 -9.57 -5.78
CA LEU A 43 9.01 -8.37 -5.48
C LEU A 43 8.43 -7.72 -6.74
N LEU A 44 9.16 -7.79 -7.86
CA LEU A 44 8.76 -7.28 -9.17
C LEU A 44 8.04 -8.33 -10.03
N SER A 45 7.66 -9.48 -9.45
CA SER A 45 6.93 -10.51 -10.18
C SER A 45 5.50 -10.05 -10.49
N PRO A 46 4.93 -10.46 -11.64
CA PRO A 46 3.53 -10.16 -11.96
C PRO A 46 2.57 -10.63 -10.86
N GLY A 47 1.58 -9.81 -10.52
CA GLY A 47 0.55 -10.15 -9.53
C GLY A 47 0.95 -9.97 -8.07
N VAL A 48 2.19 -9.57 -7.78
CA VAL A 48 2.61 -9.24 -6.41
C VAL A 48 2.01 -7.90 -6.00
N CYS A 49 1.16 -7.93 -4.97
CA CYS A 49 0.41 -6.81 -4.46
C CYS A 49 0.76 -6.53 -3.00
N ILE A 50 0.71 -5.25 -2.63
CA ILE A 50 0.59 -4.82 -1.25
C ILE A 50 -0.91 -4.70 -0.97
N VAL A 51 -1.39 -5.47 -0.01
CA VAL A 51 -2.79 -5.59 0.36
C VAL A 51 -2.97 -5.00 1.75
N LEU A 52 -4.01 -4.18 1.92
CA LEU A 52 -4.40 -3.61 3.19
C LEU A 52 -5.70 -4.23 3.68
N ASP A 53 -5.64 -4.83 4.86
CA ASP A 53 -6.77 -5.41 5.59
C ASP A 53 -6.94 -4.70 6.95
N PRO A 54 -8.02 -4.95 7.70
CA PRO A 54 -8.18 -4.41 9.06
C PRO A 54 -7.03 -4.76 10.01
N GLY A 55 -6.29 -5.84 9.72
CA GLY A 55 -5.10 -6.26 10.47
C GLY A 55 -3.79 -5.60 10.02
N GLY A 56 -3.82 -4.76 8.99
CA GLY A 56 -2.65 -4.05 8.44
C GLY A 56 -2.22 -4.52 7.06
N ALA A 57 -1.04 -4.08 6.65
CA ALA A 57 -0.49 -4.35 5.32
C ALA A 57 0.21 -5.71 5.21
N THR A 58 -0.02 -6.42 4.11
CA THR A 58 0.65 -7.68 3.74
C THR A 58 1.08 -7.67 2.27
N ILE A 59 2.00 -8.56 1.90
CA ILE A 59 2.40 -8.77 0.50
C ILE A 59 1.89 -10.13 0.05
N MET A 60 1.16 -10.16 -1.07
CA MET A 60 0.50 -11.35 -1.59
C MET A 60 0.68 -11.45 -3.11
N SER A 61 0.67 -12.67 -3.66
CA SER A 61 0.77 -12.92 -5.10
C SER A 61 -0.57 -12.75 -5.86
N SER A 62 -1.61 -12.27 -5.18
CA SER A 62 -2.92 -11.95 -5.76
C SER A 62 -3.69 -11.02 -4.82
N GLN A 63 -4.50 -10.13 -5.37
CA GLN A 63 -5.43 -9.29 -4.59
C GLN A 63 -6.62 -10.13 -4.08
N PRO A 64 -6.86 -10.21 -2.77
CA PRO A 64 -8.09 -10.80 -2.23
C PRO A 64 -9.29 -9.89 -2.47
N ALA A 65 -10.47 -10.49 -2.65
CA ALA A 65 -11.70 -9.79 -3.02
C ALA A 65 -12.26 -8.90 -1.89
N ASP A 66 -11.89 -9.21 -0.65
CA ASP A 66 -12.34 -8.59 0.60
C ASP A 66 -11.34 -7.59 1.19
N ALA A 67 -10.24 -7.30 0.49
CA ALA A 67 -9.26 -6.29 0.90
C ALA A 67 -9.88 -4.90 0.99
N LEU A 68 -9.44 -4.11 1.99
CA LEU A 68 -9.82 -2.69 2.08
C LEU A 68 -9.20 -1.87 0.93
N ALA A 69 -7.98 -2.22 0.55
CA ALA A 69 -7.29 -1.66 -0.61
C ALA A 69 -6.17 -2.60 -1.06
N ALA A 70 -5.79 -2.52 -2.33
CA ALA A 70 -4.62 -3.24 -2.82
C ALA A 70 -3.93 -2.45 -3.93
N VAL A 71 -2.62 -2.61 -4.04
CA VAL A 71 -1.84 -2.04 -5.15
C VAL A 71 -0.82 -3.06 -5.63
N GLU A 72 -0.80 -3.33 -6.93
CA GLU A 72 0.22 -4.18 -7.54
C GLU A 72 1.55 -3.42 -7.58
N ILE A 73 2.62 -4.03 -7.07
CA ILE A 73 3.92 -3.38 -6.90
C ILE A 73 4.45 -2.83 -8.22
N ARG A 74 4.31 -3.60 -9.30
CA ARG A 74 4.78 -3.23 -10.65
C ARG A 74 4.06 -2.01 -11.25
N THR A 75 2.98 -1.55 -10.64
CA THR A 75 2.25 -0.35 -11.08
C THR A 75 2.77 0.93 -10.41
N LEU A 76 3.57 0.80 -9.35
CA LEU A 76 4.20 1.92 -8.66
C LEU A 76 5.36 2.47 -9.50
N PHE A 77 5.53 3.79 -9.50
CA PHE A 77 6.51 4.48 -10.33
C PHE A 77 7.94 4.01 -10.02
N THR A 78 8.31 3.90 -8.74
CA THR A 78 9.63 3.36 -8.35
C THR A 78 9.87 1.97 -8.96
N ALA A 79 8.89 1.07 -8.94
CA ALA A 79 9.03 -0.25 -9.53
C ALA A 79 9.13 -0.20 -11.06
N LEU A 80 8.34 0.66 -11.71
CA LEU A 80 8.35 0.87 -13.17
C LEU A 80 9.72 1.35 -13.67
N CYS A 81 10.39 2.23 -12.92
CA CYS A 81 11.75 2.70 -13.24
C CYS A 81 12.76 1.53 -13.34
N HIS A 82 12.61 0.51 -12.51
CA HIS A 82 13.50 -0.66 -12.51
C HIS A 82 13.10 -1.73 -13.53
N LEU A 83 11.83 -1.77 -13.93
CA LEU A 83 11.34 -2.64 -15.01
C LEU A 83 11.69 -2.12 -16.41
N SER A 84 11.82 -0.81 -16.59
CA SER A 84 12.02 -0.15 -17.89
C SER A 84 13.50 -0.03 -18.29
N ALA A 85 14.43 -0.33 -17.38
CA ALA A 85 15.85 -0.42 -17.72
C ALA A 85 16.08 -1.74 -18.49
N ASP A 86 16.43 -1.68 -19.77
CA ASP A 86 16.67 -2.82 -20.69
C ASP A 86 17.80 -3.78 -20.22
N GLY A 87 17.55 -4.52 -19.15
CA GLY A 87 18.43 -5.52 -18.52
C GLY A 87 17.76 -6.09 -17.27
N PRO A 88 18.38 -7.04 -16.52
CA PRO A 88 17.88 -7.44 -15.22
C PRO A 88 18.10 -6.28 -14.23
N GLY A 89 17.25 -5.25 -14.33
CA GLY A 89 17.18 -4.11 -13.44
C GLY A 89 16.71 -4.60 -12.08
N SER A 90 17.64 -5.15 -11.30
CA SER A 90 17.38 -5.44 -9.91
C SER A 90 17.14 -4.10 -9.22
N MET A 91 15.91 -3.85 -8.81
CA MET A 91 15.64 -2.77 -7.86
C MET A 91 16.65 -2.86 -6.69
N PRO A 92 17.25 -1.76 -6.22
CA PRO A 92 18.11 -1.79 -5.05
C PRO A 92 17.26 -1.80 -3.78
N ARG A 93 17.80 -2.35 -2.70
CA ARG A 93 17.11 -2.37 -1.39
C ARG A 93 16.76 -0.95 -0.91
N ASP A 94 17.57 0.03 -1.24
CA ASP A 94 17.35 1.42 -0.84
C ASP A 94 16.12 2.05 -1.52
N SER A 95 15.64 1.49 -2.65
CA SER A 95 14.39 1.93 -3.28
C SER A 95 13.13 1.48 -2.52
N LEU A 96 13.24 0.60 -1.53
CA LEU A 96 12.07 0.10 -0.78
C LEU A 96 11.40 1.19 0.06
N ASP A 97 12.15 2.22 0.48
CA ASP A 97 11.61 3.38 1.19
C ASP A 97 10.65 4.17 0.29
N SER A 98 11.12 4.57 -0.89
CA SER A 98 10.29 5.26 -1.90
C SER A 98 9.10 4.42 -2.33
N LEU A 99 9.28 3.10 -2.48
CA LEU A 99 8.19 2.19 -2.80
C LEU A 99 7.14 2.12 -1.68
N ALA A 100 7.56 2.16 -0.40
CA ALA A 100 6.66 2.21 0.73
C ALA A 100 5.86 3.51 0.77
N THR A 101 6.49 4.66 0.53
CA THR A 101 5.81 5.97 0.45
C THR A 101 4.76 6.00 -0.66
N GLU A 102 5.10 5.50 -1.85
CA GLU A 102 4.18 5.43 -2.98
C GLU A 102 3.00 4.48 -2.70
N ALA A 103 3.29 3.28 -2.18
CA ALA A 103 2.26 2.31 -1.82
C ALA A 103 1.31 2.87 -0.76
N THR A 104 1.84 3.53 0.28
CA THR A 104 1.06 4.19 1.33
C THR A 104 0.13 5.23 0.73
N SER A 105 0.65 6.06 -0.17
CA SER A 105 -0.13 7.09 -0.86
C SER A 105 -1.26 6.48 -1.70
N SER A 106 -0.97 5.41 -2.45
CA SER A 106 -1.96 4.70 -3.26
C SER A 106 -3.05 4.03 -2.41
N LEU A 107 -2.66 3.28 -1.37
CA LEU A 107 -3.59 2.60 -0.47
C LEU A 107 -4.46 3.60 0.29
N ALA A 108 -3.87 4.69 0.80
CA ALA A 108 -4.63 5.72 1.48
C ALA A 108 -5.63 6.42 0.55
N ALA A 109 -5.26 6.66 -0.71
CA ALA A 109 -6.19 7.21 -1.69
C ALA A 109 -7.37 6.27 -1.97
N GLN A 110 -7.14 4.95 -1.99
CA GLN A 110 -8.21 3.96 -2.16
C GLN A 110 -9.12 3.90 -0.94
N VAL A 111 -8.57 3.78 0.27
CA VAL A 111 -9.34 3.73 1.53
C VAL A 111 -10.18 5.00 1.71
N ASN A 112 -9.59 6.18 1.47
CA ASN A 112 -10.28 7.45 1.64
C ASN A 112 -11.44 7.65 0.64
N ARG A 113 -11.47 6.92 -0.49
CA ARG A 113 -12.60 6.95 -1.45
C ARG A 113 -13.80 6.12 -0.98
N ILE A 114 -13.62 5.22 -0.01
CA ILE A 114 -14.70 4.36 0.52
C ILE A 114 -15.63 5.15 1.45
N VAL A 115 -15.28 6.39 1.80
CA VAL A 115 -16.13 7.30 2.58
C VAL A 115 -16.98 8.17 1.62
N PRO A 116 -18.30 7.92 1.45
CA PRO A 116 -19.20 8.87 0.81
C PRO A 116 -19.47 10.08 1.74
N ASP A 117 -19.66 11.25 1.14
CA ASP A 117 -19.96 12.54 1.79
C ASP A 117 -21.27 12.53 2.62
#